data_AF-A0A2G6DKS1-F1
#
_entry.id   AF-A0A2G6DKS1-F1
#
_cell.length_a   1.000
_cell.length_b   1.000
_cell.length_c   1.000
_cell.angle_alpha   90.00
_cell.angle_beta   90.00
_cell.angle_gamma   90.00
#
_symmetry.space_group_name_H-M   'P 1'
#
loop_
_entity.id
_entity.type
_entity.pdbx_description
1 polymer ?
#
loop_
_entity_poly.entity_id
_entity_poly.type
_entity_poly.pdbx_seq_one_letter_code
_entity_poly.pdbx_strand_id
1 'polypeptide(L)'
;MLKTKTVIAIIFYSILTACTATPPNAASSLPAGSNAPVSLARPARPPKKPPVPAKPLANWNNTAARQAETKFMVKNGINGIRAQVYLLETSIMVQVANQPPITLETIYPPLYRGWSSQYIKVRDFDRDGLTDLAILQSVGHGGYNRCYAIYRYNPATGQFRSKKSFDRCNV
;
A
#
# COMPACT_ATOMS: atom_id res chain seq x y z
N MET A 1 -54.01 -16.44 -3.25
CA MET A 1 -53.14 -16.68 -2.07
C MET A 1 -52.19 -15.51 -1.92
N LEU A 2 -52.14 -14.94 -0.71
CA LEU A 2 -51.71 -13.57 -0.40
C LEU A 2 -50.21 -13.30 -0.65
N LYS A 3 -49.92 -12.14 -1.25
CA LYS A 3 -48.60 -11.51 -1.35
C LYS A 3 -48.43 -10.52 -0.19
N THR A 4 -47.54 -10.82 0.76
CA THR A 4 -47.16 -9.90 1.84
C THR A 4 -46.00 -9.03 1.36
N LYS A 5 -46.25 -7.71 1.24
CA LYS A 5 -45.22 -6.70 0.96
C LYS A 5 -44.68 -6.19 2.30
N THR A 6 -43.40 -6.45 2.57
CA THR A 6 -42.69 -5.90 3.74
C THR A 6 -42.17 -4.51 3.38
N VAL A 7 -42.62 -3.50 4.11
CA VAL A 7 -42.13 -2.11 4.04
C VAL A 7 -41.09 -1.94 5.15
N ILE A 8 -39.84 -1.63 4.77
CA ILE A 8 -38.77 -1.32 5.73
C ILE A 8 -38.67 0.20 5.81
N ALA A 9 -39.05 0.76 6.96
CA ALA A 9 -38.85 2.17 7.29
C ALA A 9 -37.40 2.38 7.75
N ILE A 10 -36.64 3.20 7.02
CA ILE A 10 -35.29 3.60 7.41
C ILE A 10 -35.41 4.97 8.10
N ILE A 11 -35.16 5.00 9.41
CA ILE A 11 -35.12 6.22 10.22
C ILE A 11 -33.71 6.82 10.12
N PHE A 12 -33.59 8.00 9.53
CA PHE A 12 -32.36 8.80 9.53
C PHE A 12 -32.25 9.57 10.85
N TYR A 13 -31.31 9.19 11.70
CA TYR A 13 -30.88 10.02 12.83
C TYR A 13 -29.70 10.90 12.39
N SER A 14 -29.98 12.17 12.12
CA SER A 14 -28.98 13.22 11.96
C SER A 14 -28.55 13.70 13.34
N ILE A 15 -27.31 13.38 13.75
CA ILE A 15 -26.70 13.99 14.92
C ILE A 15 -25.69 15.03 14.41
N LEU A 16 -26.10 16.30 14.46
CA LEU A 16 -25.20 17.44 14.44
C LEU A 16 -24.46 17.47 15.79
N THR A 17 -23.15 17.32 15.77
CA THR A 17 -22.30 17.73 16.90
C THR A 17 -21.32 18.78 16.41
N ALA A 18 -21.60 20.03 16.79
CA ALA A 18 -20.70 21.15 16.70
C ALA A 18 -19.80 21.19 17.94
N CYS A 19 -18.48 21.19 17.77
CA CYS A 19 -17.51 21.61 18.79
C CYS A 19 -16.46 22.46 18.07
N THR A 20 -16.62 23.78 18.11
CA THR A 20 -15.91 24.74 19.00
C THR A 20 -14.45 24.97 18.63
N ALA A 21 -14.23 26.18 18.12
CA ALA A 21 -12.95 26.79 17.83
C ALA A 21 -12.04 26.86 19.07
N THR A 22 -10.74 26.67 18.86
CA THR A 22 -9.67 27.01 19.80
C THR A 22 -8.74 28.08 19.20
N PRO A 23 -8.20 28.98 20.04
CA PRO A 23 -7.67 30.30 19.68
C PRO A 23 -6.28 30.32 19.03
N PRO A 24 -5.86 31.46 18.47
CA PRO A 24 -4.55 31.65 17.87
C PRO A 24 -3.45 31.77 18.94
N ASN A 25 -2.55 30.79 19.00
CA ASN A 25 -1.36 30.91 19.85
C ASN A 25 -0.25 31.67 19.12
N ALA A 26 -0.13 32.93 19.54
CA ALA A 26 1.07 33.71 19.80
C ALA A 26 2.37 33.27 19.10
N ALA A 27 2.81 34.14 18.19
CA ALA A 27 4.17 34.22 17.70
C ALA A 27 5.16 34.43 18.88
N SER A 28 6.17 33.58 18.96
CA SER A 28 7.42 33.88 19.66
C SER A 28 8.50 34.09 18.61
N SER A 29 8.81 35.37 18.37
CA SER A 29 9.96 35.81 17.59
C SER A 29 11.23 35.60 18.40
N LEU A 30 12.08 34.66 17.97
CA LEU A 30 13.47 34.57 18.42
C LEU A 30 14.35 35.48 17.54
N PRO A 31 15.40 36.11 18.12
CA PRO A 31 16.26 37.02 17.41
C PRO A 31 17.10 36.33 16.33
N ALA A 32 17.20 37.00 15.19
CA ALA A 32 18.02 36.62 14.06
C ALA A 32 19.52 36.67 14.43
N GLY A 33 20.10 35.51 14.73
CA GLY A 33 21.55 35.30 14.74
C GLY A 33 22.06 35.15 13.31
N SER A 34 22.51 36.25 12.71
CA SER A 34 23.17 36.29 11.40
C SER A 34 24.58 35.69 11.50
N ASN A 35 24.69 34.37 11.37
CA ASN A 35 25.94 33.72 11.01
C ASN A 35 25.94 33.53 9.50
N ALA A 36 26.58 34.46 8.78
CA ALA A 36 26.81 34.35 7.36
C ALA A 36 27.63 33.07 7.09
N PRO A 37 27.12 32.11 6.30
CA PRO A 37 27.90 30.94 5.93
C PRO A 37 29.01 31.38 4.97
N VAL A 38 30.26 31.07 5.35
CA VAL A 38 31.42 31.15 4.46
C VAL A 38 31.12 30.29 3.23
N SER A 39 30.92 30.96 2.09
CA SER A 39 30.68 30.34 0.80
C SER A 39 31.97 29.70 0.29
N LEU A 40 32.22 28.46 0.69
CA LEU A 40 33.23 27.63 0.05
C LEU A 40 32.76 27.31 -1.36
N ALA A 41 33.52 27.81 -2.35
CA ALA A 41 33.28 27.57 -3.76
C ALA A 41 33.04 26.08 -4.02
N ARG A 42 31.82 25.74 -4.44
CA ARG A 42 31.45 24.37 -4.79
C ARG A 42 32.28 23.94 -6.00
N PRO A 43 33.01 22.82 -5.95
CA PRO A 43 33.72 22.30 -7.10
C PRO A 43 32.75 22.05 -8.25
N ALA A 44 33.20 22.35 -9.47
CA ALA A 44 32.42 22.22 -10.69
C ALA A 44 31.78 20.82 -10.78
N ARG A 45 30.47 20.79 -11.00
CA ARG A 45 29.71 19.54 -11.11
C ARG A 45 30.22 18.78 -12.34
N PRO A 46 30.61 17.49 -12.21
CA PRO A 46 31.04 16.72 -13.37
C PRO A 46 29.94 16.66 -14.43
N PRO A 47 30.30 16.59 -15.72
CA PRO A 47 29.36 16.58 -16.82
C PRO A 47 28.36 15.43 -16.65
N LYS A 48 27.07 15.76 -16.80
CA LYS A 48 25.95 14.83 -16.65
C LYS A 48 26.09 13.77 -17.74
N LYS A 49 26.36 12.52 -17.34
CA LYS A 49 26.45 11.37 -18.25
C LYS A 49 25.16 11.30 -19.10
N PRO A 50 25.25 11.11 -20.42
CA PRO A 50 24.07 11.03 -21.27
C PRO A 50 23.13 9.93 -20.75
N PRO A 51 21.81 10.16 -20.78
CA PRO A 51 20.84 9.19 -20.30
C PRO A 51 21.01 7.90 -21.10
N VAL A 52 21.25 6.79 -20.39
CA VAL A 52 21.28 5.47 -21.00
C VAL A 52 19.89 5.23 -21.61
N PRO A 53 19.79 4.83 -22.89
CA PRO A 53 18.51 4.51 -23.49
C PRO A 53 17.81 3.44 -22.64
N ALA A 54 16.59 3.75 -22.20
CA ALA A 54 15.79 2.84 -21.39
C ALA A 54 15.62 1.52 -22.16
N LYS A 55 16.12 0.43 -21.58
CA LYS A 55 15.94 -0.91 -22.14
C LYS A 55 14.43 -1.14 -22.31
N PRO A 56 13.95 -1.53 -23.51
CA PRO A 56 12.53 -1.78 -23.73
C PRO A 56 12.02 -2.77 -22.68
N LEU A 57 10.98 -2.41 -21.94
CA LEU A 57 10.30 -3.30 -21.01
C LEU A 57 9.87 -4.53 -21.80
N ALA A 58 10.39 -5.70 -21.42
CA ALA A 58 10.08 -6.95 -22.07
C ALA A 58 8.56 -7.14 -22.18
N ASN A 59 8.11 -7.60 -23.35
CA ASN A 59 6.71 -7.83 -23.67
C ASN A 59 6.08 -8.76 -22.61
N TRP A 60 5.18 -8.20 -21.79
CA TRP A 60 4.70 -8.73 -20.51
C TRP A 60 3.73 -9.94 -20.63
N ASN A 61 3.65 -10.55 -21.80
CA ASN A 61 2.66 -11.57 -22.17
C ASN A 61 3.16 -13.02 -22.06
N ASN A 62 4.34 -13.27 -21.51
CA ASN A 62 4.83 -14.64 -21.33
C ASN A 62 4.21 -15.28 -20.07
N THR A 63 3.07 -15.94 -20.26
CA THR A 63 2.26 -16.65 -19.26
C THR A 63 3.00 -17.77 -18.50
N ALA A 64 4.17 -18.21 -18.98
CA ALA A 64 4.83 -19.44 -18.53
C ALA A 64 5.51 -19.39 -17.14
N ALA A 65 5.59 -18.24 -16.46
CA ALA A 65 6.34 -18.12 -15.20
C ALA A 65 5.50 -17.71 -13.97
N ARG A 66 4.17 -17.58 -14.09
CA ARG A 66 3.30 -17.15 -12.97
C ARG A 66 2.88 -18.35 -12.13
N GLN A 67 3.50 -18.52 -10.95
CA GLN A 67 3.25 -19.68 -10.09
C GLN A 67 2.06 -19.54 -9.15
N ALA A 68 1.64 -18.31 -8.83
CA ALA A 68 0.40 -18.04 -8.11
C ALA A 68 -0.12 -16.64 -8.46
N GLU A 69 -1.42 -16.53 -8.71
CA GLU A 69 -2.12 -15.28 -9.03
C GLU A 69 -3.32 -15.13 -8.09
N THR A 70 -3.34 -14.04 -7.34
CA THR A 70 -4.47 -13.66 -6.47
C THR A 70 -5.07 -12.38 -7.01
N LYS A 71 -6.33 -12.46 -7.46
CA LYS A 71 -7.11 -11.31 -7.94
C LYS A 71 -8.00 -10.80 -6.82
N PHE A 72 -8.06 -9.48 -6.66
CA PHE A 72 -8.86 -8.86 -5.62
C PHE A 72 -9.31 -7.45 -6.02
N MET A 73 -10.27 -6.91 -5.25
CA MET A 73 -10.76 -5.56 -5.43
C MET A 73 -10.18 -4.66 -4.35
N VAL A 74 -9.51 -3.59 -4.76
CA VAL A 74 -9.13 -2.49 -3.87
C VAL A 74 -10.34 -1.59 -3.72
N LYS A 75 -10.90 -1.54 -2.51
CA LYS A 75 -11.94 -0.55 -2.19
C LYS A 75 -11.31 0.85 -2.24
N ASN A 76 -11.89 1.74 -3.04
CA ASN A 76 -11.57 3.17 -3.05
C ASN A 76 -12.91 3.95 -3.10
N GLY A 77 -13.57 4.06 -1.96
CA GLY A 77 -14.94 4.55 -1.88
C GLY A 77 -15.97 3.55 -2.46
N ILE A 78 -16.89 4.04 -3.30
CA ILE A 78 -17.97 3.23 -3.90
C ILE A 78 -17.46 2.39 -5.08
N ASN A 79 -16.35 2.81 -5.71
CA ASN A 79 -15.80 2.13 -6.87
C ASN A 79 -14.66 1.19 -6.44
N GLY A 80 -14.84 -0.11 -6.71
CA GLY A 80 -13.76 -1.08 -6.54
C GLY A 80 -12.79 -1.01 -7.73
N ILE A 81 -11.49 -0.98 -7.45
CA ILE A 81 -10.43 -1.04 -8.46
C ILE A 81 -9.91 -2.48 -8.51
N ARG A 82 -9.79 -3.06 -9.71
CA ARG A 82 -9.22 -4.41 -9.87
C ARG A 82 -7.72 -4.36 -9.61
N ALA A 83 -7.24 -5.22 -8.73
CA ALA A 83 -5.82 -5.47 -8.51
C ALA A 83 -5.52 -6.96 -8.61
N GLN A 84 -4.30 -7.27 -9.00
CA GLN A 84 -3.79 -8.64 -9.07
C GLN A 84 -2.41 -8.68 -8.44
N VAL A 85 -2.24 -9.62 -7.52
CA VAL A 85 -0.93 -9.99 -6.98
C VAL A 85 -0.50 -11.26 -7.68
N TYR A 86 0.75 -11.32 -8.10
CA TYR A 86 1.31 -12.56 -8.60
C TYR A 86 2.76 -12.70 -8.19
N LEU A 87 3.20 -13.95 -8.18
CA LEU A 87 4.56 -14.32 -7.86
C LEU A 87 5.34 -14.50 -9.15
N LEU A 88 6.42 -13.75 -9.29
CA LEU A 88 7.36 -13.87 -10.40
C LEU A 88 8.73 -14.24 -9.83
N GLU A 89 9.18 -15.46 -10.15
CA GLU A 89 10.41 -16.05 -9.59
C GLU A 89 10.38 -16.06 -8.06
N THR A 90 11.07 -15.12 -7.42
CA THR A 90 11.15 -14.94 -5.98
C THR A 90 10.57 -13.60 -5.54
N SER A 91 9.83 -12.90 -6.39
CA SER A 91 9.30 -11.56 -6.11
C SER A 91 7.78 -11.57 -6.08
N ILE A 92 7.22 -10.85 -5.11
CA ILE A 92 5.79 -10.53 -5.05
C ILE A 92 5.59 -9.21 -5.77
N MET A 93 4.80 -9.26 -6.84
CA MET A 93 4.45 -8.09 -7.61
C MET A 93 2.96 -7.82 -7.52
N VAL A 94 2.59 -6.55 -7.54
CA VAL A 94 1.20 -6.12 -7.59
C VAL A 94 0.97 -5.24 -8.81
N GLN A 95 -0.14 -5.48 -9.48
CA GLN A 95 -0.63 -4.66 -10.57
C GLN A 95 -2.03 -4.16 -10.23
N VAL A 96 -2.22 -2.85 -10.37
CA VAL A 96 -3.50 -2.19 -10.13
C VAL A 96 -4.02 -1.66 -11.46
N ALA A 97 -5.22 -2.11 -11.86
CA ALA A 97 -5.83 -1.79 -13.14
C ALA A 97 -4.83 -1.98 -14.31
N ASN A 98 -4.64 -0.94 -15.13
CA ASN A 98 -3.76 -0.96 -16.30
C ASN A 98 -2.38 -0.36 -16.01
N GLN A 99 -2.01 -0.16 -14.75
CA GLN A 99 -0.71 0.40 -14.41
C GLN A 99 0.41 -0.65 -14.54
N PRO A 100 1.67 -0.21 -14.75
CA PRO A 100 2.81 -1.10 -14.67
C PRO A 100 2.87 -1.76 -13.28
N PRO A 101 3.21 -3.04 -13.20
CA PRO A 101 3.32 -3.69 -11.91
C PRO A 101 4.52 -3.19 -11.11
N ILE A 102 4.38 -3.24 -9.79
CA ILE A 102 5.44 -2.88 -8.85
C ILE A 102 5.83 -4.09 -8.01
N THR A 103 7.12 -4.21 -7.74
CA THR A 103 7.64 -5.20 -6.79
C THR A 103 7.45 -4.69 -5.37
N LEU A 104 6.90 -5.53 -4.50
CA LEU A 104 6.68 -5.19 -3.09
C LEU A 104 7.70 -5.85 -2.17
N GLU A 105 7.97 -7.15 -2.37
CA GLU A 105 8.78 -7.94 -1.46
C GLU A 105 9.41 -9.15 -2.15
N THR A 106 10.52 -9.64 -1.60
CA THR A 106 11.13 -10.91 -2.00
C THR A 106 10.58 -12.05 -1.15
N ILE A 107 10.15 -13.12 -1.80
CA ILE A 107 9.65 -14.34 -1.19
C ILE A 107 10.79 -15.05 -0.48
N TYR A 108 10.57 -15.44 0.77
CA TYR A 108 11.43 -16.39 1.48
C TYR A 108 10.92 -17.83 1.21
N PRO A 109 11.61 -18.64 0.38
CA PRO A 109 11.05 -19.89 -0.12
C PRO A 109 10.65 -20.94 0.94
N PRO A 110 11.41 -21.12 2.05
CA PRO A 110 10.98 -22.03 3.12
C PRO A 110 9.65 -21.61 3.75
N LEU A 111 9.45 -20.32 3.99
CA LEU A 111 8.23 -19.78 4.57
C LEU A 111 7.05 -19.92 3.60
N TYR A 112 7.26 -19.59 2.32
CA TYR A 112 6.21 -19.75 1.31
C TYR A 112 5.76 -21.21 1.16
N ARG A 113 6.69 -22.17 1.14
CA ARG A 113 6.36 -23.60 1.02
C ARG A 113 5.51 -24.10 2.20
N GLY A 114 5.77 -23.63 3.42
CA GLY A 114 5.00 -24.03 4.60
C GLY A 114 3.66 -23.30 4.76
N TRP A 115 3.51 -22.12 4.16
CA TRP A 115 2.43 -21.17 4.47
C TRP A 115 1.75 -20.56 3.23
N SER A 116 1.84 -21.21 2.07
CA SER A 116 1.43 -20.64 0.77
C SER A 116 -0.01 -20.08 0.77
N SER A 117 -0.97 -20.80 1.36
CA SER A 117 -2.38 -20.37 1.44
C SER A 117 -2.62 -19.16 2.35
N GLN A 118 -1.66 -18.83 3.21
CA GLN A 118 -1.75 -17.75 4.20
C GLN A 118 -0.66 -16.69 3.97
N TYR A 119 0.15 -16.84 2.93
CA TYR A 119 1.31 -16.01 2.66
C TYR A 119 0.92 -14.60 2.23
N ILE A 120 -0.19 -14.49 1.49
CA ILE A 120 -0.76 -13.22 1.05
C ILE A 120 -2.15 -13.10 1.65
N LYS A 121 -2.42 -11.96 2.29
CA LYS A 121 -3.76 -11.60 2.77
C LYS A 121 -4.17 -10.24 2.22
N VAL A 122 -5.47 -10.08 1.99
CA VAL A 122 -6.06 -8.86 1.45
C VAL A 122 -7.18 -8.43 2.38
N ARG A 123 -7.01 -7.28 3.03
CA ARG A 123 -8.00 -6.73 3.97
C ARG A 123 -7.64 -5.27 4.23
N ASP A 124 -8.63 -4.48 4.66
CA ASP A 124 -8.39 -3.20 5.32
C ASP A 124 -7.84 -3.46 6.74
N PHE A 125 -6.53 -3.29 6.94
CA PHE A 125 -5.88 -3.57 8.22
C PHE A 125 -5.92 -2.37 9.15
N ASP A 126 -5.85 -1.14 8.65
CA ASP A 126 -5.86 0.07 9.48
C ASP A 126 -7.20 0.80 9.56
N ARG A 127 -8.24 0.24 8.93
CA ARG A 127 -9.64 0.70 8.96
C ARG A 127 -9.84 2.06 8.31
N ASP A 128 -9.05 2.38 7.29
CA ASP A 128 -9.20 3.61 6.51
C ASP A 128 -10.23 3.50 5.37
N GLY A 129 -10.85 2.32 5.22
CA GLY A 129 -11.83 2.03 4.17
C GLY A 129 -11.20 1.59 2.85
N LEU A 130 -9.87 1.57 2.75
CA LEU A 130 -9.12 1.09 1.61
C LEU A 130 -8.61 -0.34 1.88
N THR A 131 -8.45 -1.11 0.80
CA THR A 131 -7.95 -2.48 0.93
C THR A 131 -6.43 -2.48 0.89
N ASP A 132 -5.81 -3.05 1.92
CA ASP A 132 -4.37 -3.24 1.99
C ASP A 132 -3.96 -4.65 1.55
N LEU A 133 -2.66 -4.79 1.29
CA LEU A 133 -2.02 -6.07 1.06
C LEU A 133 -1.11 -6.42 2.23
N ALA A 134 -1.22 -7.65 2.72
CA ALA A 134 -0.38 -8.21 3.77
C ALA A 134 0.45 -9.38 3.23
N ILE A 135 1.76 -9.33 3.45
CA ILE A 135 2.71 -10.37 3.06
C ILE A 135 3.34 -10.98 4.31
N LEU A 136 3.26 -12.30 4.45
CA LEU A 136 3.79 -13.01 5.61
C LEU A 136 5.32 -12.90 5.67
N GLN A 137 5.83 -12.31 6.75
CA GLN A 137 7.26 -12.08 6.97
C GLN A 137 7.88 -13.13 7.89
N SER A 138 7.15 -13.52 8.94
CA SER A 138 7.64 -14.48 9.92
C SER A 138 6.50 -15.24 10.58
N VAL A 139 6.86 -16.39 11.13
CA VAL A 139 5.98 -17.29 11.84
C VAL A 139 6.69 -17.72 13.11
N GLY A 140 6.05 -17.53 14.26
CA GLY A 140 6.54 -18.00 15.56
C GLY A 140 6.40 -19.51 15.73
N HIS A 141 6.92 -20.01 16.86
CA HIS A 141 6.88 -21.43 17.19
C HIS A 141 5.45 -21.99 17.13
N GLY A 142 5.27 -23.14 16.49
CA GLY A 142 3.96 -23.80 16.33
C GLY A 142 3.03 -23.16 15.30
N GLY A 143 3.40 -22.08 14.62
CA GLY A 143 2.62 -21.56 13.50
C GLY A 143 1.52 -20.55 13.85
N TYR A 144 1.25 -20.33 15.13
CA TYR A 144 0.14 -19.49 15.58
C TYR A 144 0.45 -18.00 15.46
N ASN A 145 1.70 -17.60 15.75
CA ASN A 145 2.13 -16.22 15.74
C ASN A 145 2.63 -15.79 14.36
N ARG A 146 1.74 -15.35 13.48
CA ARG A 146 2.06 -14.92 12.12
C ARG A 146 2.20 -13.41 12.07
N CYS A 147 3.33 -12.91 11.58
CA CYS A 147 3.58 -11.47 11.40
C CYS A 147 3.64 -11.12 9.93
N TYR A 148 2.87 -10.10 9.55
CA TYR A 148 2.69 -9.65 8.19
C TYR A 148 3.26 -8.25 8.00
N ALA A 149 3.96 -8.03 6.88
CA ALA A 149 4.26 -6.71 6.36
C ALA A 149 3.03 -6.17 5.61
N ILE A 150 2.55 -4.98 6.00
CA ILE A 150 1.37 -4.35 5.43
C ILE A 150 1.79 -3.26 4.44
N TYR A 151 1.22 -3.31 3.24
CA TYR A 151 1.40 -2.36 2.15
C TYR A 151 0.07 -1.68 1.89
N ARG A 152 0.01 -0.38 2.20
CA ARG A 152 -1.19 0.43 2.00
C ARG A 152 -1.35 0.81 0.53
N TYR A 153 -2.61 0.84 0.10
CA TYR A 153 -2.97 1.48 -1.16
C TYR A 153 -2.87 3.00 -1.03
N ASN A 154 -2.25 3.66 -2.01
CA ASN A 154 -2.19 5.12 -2.09
C ASN A 154 -3.15 5.61 -3.19
N PRO A 155 -4.31 6.19 -2.85
CA PRO A 155 -5.28 6.64 -3.83
C PRO A 155 -4.76 7.81 -4.68
N ALA A 156 -3.78 8.58 -4.18
CA ALA A 156 -3.20 9.68 -4.93
C ALA A 156 -2.33 9.20 -6.11
N THR A 157 -1.64 8.07 -5.96
CA THR A 157 -0.80 7.49 -7.03
C THR A 157 -1.51 6.36 -7.79
N GLY A 158 -2.62 5.85 -7.24
CA GLY A 158 -3.31 4.69 -7.80
C GLY A 158 -2.55 3.37 -7.61
N GLN A 159 -1.56 3.33 -6.70
CA GLN A 159 -0.67 2.18 -6.49
C GLN A 159 -0.53 1.82 -5.02
N PHE A 160 -0.11 0.59 -4.75
CA PHE A 160 0.43 0.25 -3.43
C PHE A 160 1.76 0.95 -3.19
N ARG A 161 2.09 1.23 -1.93
CA ARG A 161 3.43 1.72 -1.57
C ARG A 161 4.44 0.60 -1.83
N SER A 162 5.55 0.90 -2.50
CA SER A 162 6.65 -0.07 -2.68
C SER A 162 7.42 -0.35 -1.39
N LYS A 163 7.31 0.53 -0.40
CA LYS A 163 7.84 0.33 0.94
C LYS A 163 6.74 -0.17 1.86
N LYS A 164 7.09 -1.12 2.72
CA LYS A 164 6.28 -1.54 3.84
C LYS A 164 5.79 -0.33 4.64
N SER A 165 4.50 -0.33 4.98
CA SER A 165 3.88 0.74 5.78
C SER A 165 4.01 0.46 7.27
N PHE A 166 3.65 -0.75 7.70
CA PHE A 166 3.81 -1.21 9.09
C PHE A 166 3.75 -2.75 9.15
N ASP A 167 4.04 -3.32 10.32
CA ASP A 167 3.90 -4.76 10.58
C ASP A 167 2.64 -5.03 11.41
N ARG A 168 2.05 -6.22 11.23
CA ARG A 168 0.97 -6.67 12.10
C ARG A 168 1.01 -8.18 12.34
N CYS A 169 0.99 -8.55 13.61
CA CYS A 169 0.98 -9.95 14.02
C CYS A 169 -0.42 -10.39 14.46
N ASN A 170 -0.72 -11.69 14.34
CA ASN A 170 -1.94 -12.32 14.83
C ASN A 170 -3.24 -11.77 14.19
N VAL A 171 -3.19 -11.56 12.87
CA VAL A 171 -4.30 -11.14 12.00
C VAL A 171 -4.75 -12.24 11.06
#